data_AF-A0A812C633-F1
#
_entry.id   AF-A0A812C633-F1
#
_cell.length_a   1.000
_cell.length_b   1.000
_cell.length_c   1.000
_cell.angle_alpha   90.00
_cell.angle_beta   90.00
_cell.angle_gamma   90.00
#
_symmetry.space_group_name_H-M   'P 1'
#
loop_
_entity.id
_entity.type
_entity.pdbx_description
1 polymer ?
#
loop_
_entity_poly.entity_id
_entity_poly.type
_entity_poly.pdbx_seq_one_letter_code
_entity_poly.pdbx_strand_id
1 'polypeptide(L)'
;MSDSGSDKETAAPIRKRKRVKRPEKWAQNVAKQLRNRGQAYTSVFTKKQVSARTIGKPCKDGCFDKVKRRVIEILFNEFWEIGNFDLQNAYIQKLVRPKEIKRRRKPKNPNAPGPIRSCSYEYTVIYSNTTYQVCKQGFLSIFGLKKARVETAMRKVTTTSAPTTDQRGKHNKRKMIVGVMAELVRKHIKSIPIVSSHYNRRYLDSSLNVNKLYGMYCQWMSTDHPDESKVKESYYRYVFNTEFNLFFQPTKADNRDHHHYNNNNNNDHHHSGQSTDNLQNTDQCQAPIIKDYVRPLAIAPSPIPTHHPQYYLV
;
A
#
# COMPACT_ATOMS: atom_id res chain seq x y z
N MET A 1 3.75 48.87 -19.22
CA MET A 1 5.06 48.19 -19.12
C MET A 1 5.08 47.39 -17.83
N SER A 2 5.28 46.09 -17.74
CA SER A 2 5.22 44.95 -18.67
C SER A 2 5.08 43.75 -17.73
N ASP A 3 3.95 43.05 -17.80
CA ASP A 3 3.69 41.80 -17.07
C ASP A 3 4.65 40.72 -17.60
N SER A 4 5.53 40.19 -16.74
CA SER A 4 6.52 39.17 -17.10
C SER A 4 6.11 37.85 -16.46
N GLY A 5 5.20 37.16 -17.13
CA GLY A 5 4.83 35.78 -16.86
C GLY A 5 6.01 34.85 -17.12
N SER A 6 6.51 34.21 -16.06
CA SER A 6 7.48 33.13 -16.16
C SER A 6 6.74 31.86 -16.60
N ASP A 7 6.90 31.52 -17.88
CA ASP A 7 6.46 30.25 -18.44
C ASP A 7 7.23 29.10 -17.77
N LYS A 8 6.56 28.39 -16.87
CA LYS A 8 6.99 27.08 -16.40
C LYS A 8 6.76 26.08 -17.51
N GLU A 9 7.75 25.94 -18.37
CA GLU A 9 7.86 24.86 -19.33
C GLU A 9 7.78 23.52 -18.57
N THR A 10 6.60 22.90 -18.60
CA THR A 10 6.35 21.62 -17.94
C THR A 10 6.93 20.54 -18.85
N ALA A 11 8.19 20.18 -18.61
CA ALA A 11 8.87 19.11 -19.32
C ALA A 11 7.99 17.86 -19.42
N ALA A 12 7.67 17.44 -20.64
CA ALA A 12 6.84 16.28 -20.89
C ALA A 12 7.40 15.03 -20.17
N PRO A 13 6.55 14.19 -19.57
CA PRO A 13 7.02 13.07 -18.77
C PRO A 13 7.81 12.09 -19.63
N ILE A 14 9.09 11.91 -19.30
CA ILE A 14 9.97 10.92 -19.94
C ILE A 14 9.28 9.55 -19.83
N ARG A 15 8.94 8.96 -20.98
CA ARG A 15 8.34 7.61 -21.04
C ARG A 15 9.35 6.62 -20.45
N LYS A 16 8.98 5.90 -19.39
CA LYS A 16 9.85 4.91 -18.73
C LYS A 16 9.62 3.53 -19.32
N ARG A 17 10.66 2.71 -19.37
CA ARG A 17 10.57 1.34 -19.91
C ARG A 17 9.65 0.43 -19.10
N LYS A 18 9.63 0.57 -17.78
CA LYS A 18 8.71 -0.18 -16.90
C LYS A 18 7.44 0.60 -16.57
N ARG A 19 6.31 -0.11 -16.50
CA ARG A 19 5.02 0.43 -16.07
C ARG A 19 5.15 1.15 -14.72
N VAL A 20 4.59 2.35 -14.63
CA VAL A 20 4.53 3.14 -13.39
C VAL A 20 3.77 2.35 -12.33
N LYS A 21 4.40 2.16 -11.17
CA LYS A 21 3.74 1.57 -10.00
C LYS A 21 2.66 2.53 -9.51
N ARG A 22 1.48 2.01 -9.23
CA ARG A 22 0.34 2.73 -8.66
C ARG A 22 -0.05 2.11 -7.31
N PRO A 23 0.72 2.34 -6.23
CA PRO A 23 0.51 1.70 -4.95
C PRO A 23 -0.88 1.92 -4.38
N GLU A 24 -1.47 3.08 -4.60
CA GLU A 24 -2.83 3.45 -4.20
C GLU A 24 -3.89 2.51 -4.76
N LYS A 25 -3.65 1.91 -5.94
CA LYS A 25 -4.55 0.94 -6.57
C LYS A 25 -4.29 -0.49 -6.16
N TRP A 26 -3.25 -0.77 -5.37
CA TRP A 26 -3.00 -2.13 -4.91
C TRP A 26 -4.12 -2.57 -3.97
N ALA A 27 -4.70 -3.74 -4.21
CA ALA A 27 -5.83 -4.27 -3.44
C ALA A 27 -5.60 -4.20 -1.92
N GLN A 28 -4.36 -4.44 -1.46
CA GLN A 28 -3.99 -4.32 -0.04
C GLN A 28 -4.09 -2.90 0.50
N ASN A 29 -3.66 -1.90 -0.29
CA ASN A 29 -3.68 -0.49 0.11
C ASN A 29 -5.11 0.05 0.08
N VAL A 30 -5.88 -0.29 -0.97
CA VAL A 30 -7.32 0.03 -1.06
C VAL A 30 -8.07 -0.57 0.14
N ALA A 31 -7.90 -1.87 0.42
CA ALA A 31 -8.56 -2.52 1.56
C ALA A 31 -8.13 -1.93 2.91
N LYS A 32 -6.87 -1.51 3.06
CA LYS A 32 -6.38 -0.82 4.26
C LYS A 32 -7.05 0.56 4.41
N GLN A 33 -7.15 1.32 3.34
CA GLN A 33 -7.79 2.64 3.31
C GLN A 33 -9.27 2.53 3.68
N LEU A 34 -10.03 1.63 3.04
CA LEU A 34 -11.44 1.38 3.33
C LEU A 34 -11.64 0.94 4.79
N ARG A 35 -10.81 0.01 5.29
CA ARG A 35 -10.85 -0.43 6.69
C ARG A 35 -10.63 0.73 7.66
N ASN A 36 -9.65 1.58 7.41
CA ASN A 36 -9.37 2.72 8.27
C ASN A 36 -10.45 3.80 8.19
N ARG A 37 -11.18 3.89 7.08
CA ARG A 37 -12.38 4.72 6.93
C ARG A 37 -13.66 4.08 7.48
N GLY A 38 -13.55 2.89 8.07
CA GLY A 38 -14.71 2.17 8.58
C GLY A 38 -15.69 1.71 7.49
N GLN A 39 -15.29 1.72 6.22
CA GLN A 39 -16.13 1.31 5.09
C GLN A 39 -16.08 -0.20 4.90
N ALA A 40 -17.07 -0.74 4.18
CA ALA A 40 -17.06 -2.13 3.80
C ALA A 40 -15.86 -2.43 2.90
N TYR A 41 -15.23 -3.59 3.08
CA TYR A 41 -14.09 -3.98 2.26
C TYR A 41 -13.96 -5.50 2.16
N THR A 42 -13.35 -5.95 1.08
CA THR A 42 -12.96 -7.36 0.93
C THR A 42 -11.57 -7.58 1.49
N SER A 43 -11.44 -8.54 2.40
CA SER A 43 -10.14 -8.94 2.94
C SER A 43 -9.26 -9.54 1.85
N VAL A 44 -8.07 -8.98 1.62
CA VAL A 44 -7.16 -9.48 0.57
C VAL A 44 -6.71 -10.92 0.83
N PHE A 45 -6.54 -11.28 2.11
CA PHE A 45 -6.06 -12.61 2.53
C PHE A 45 -7.22 -13.62 2.61
N THR A 46 -8.27 -13.31 3.37
CA THR A 46 -9.37 -14.26 3.61
C THR A 46 -10.46 -14.22 2.54
N LYS A 47 -10.43 -13.23 1.61
CA LYS A 47 -11.46 -12.96 0.58
C LYS A 47 -12.87 -12.70 1.09
N LYS A 48 -13.09 -12.71 2.41
CA LYS A 48 -14.39 -12.41 3.03
C LYS A 48 -14.72 -10.92 2.93
N GLN A 49 -16.00 -10.62 2.70
CA GLN A 49 -16.54 -9.28 2.85
C GLN A 49 -16.60 -8.91 4.33
N VAL A 50 -16.12 -7.72 4.66
CA VAL A 50 -16.25 -7.10 5.99
C VAL A 50 -17.19 -5.92 5.84
N SER A 51 -18.26 -5.90 6.63
CA SER A 51 -19.24 -4.83 6.59
C SER A 51 -18.66 -3.49 7.07
N ALA A 52 -19.30 -2.41 6.65
CA ALA A 52 -19.00 -1.08 7.17
C ALA A 52 -19.26 -1.03 8.68
N ARG A 53 -18.52 -0.15 9.35
CA ARG A 53 -18.72 0.22 10.74
C ARG A 53 -20.02 0.99 10.84
N THR A 54 -20.74 0.76 11.92
CA THR A 54 -21.97 1.47 12.24
C THR A 54 -21.95 1.87 13.70
N ILE A 55 -22.75 2.88 14.04
CA ILE A 55 -23.06 3.19 15.43
C ILE A 55 -23.76 1.97 16.04
N GLY A 56 -23.30 1.55 17.21
CA GLY A 56 -23.85 0.43 17.95
C GLY A 56 -25.16 0.77 18.66
N LYS A 57 -25.73 -0.23 19.35
CA LYS A 57 -26.93 -0.07 20.16
C LYS A 57 -26.68 0.90 21.34
N PRO A 58 -27.70 1.67 21.78
CA PRO A 58 -27.60 2.49 22.98
C PRO A 58 -27.16 1.67 24.19
N CYS A 59 -26.35 2.28 25.06
CA CYS A 59 -25.99 1.67 26.33
C CYS A 59 -27.10 1.87 27.38
N LYS A 60 -27.05 1.08 28.45
CA LYS A 60 -28.02 1.17 29.56
C LYS A 60 -27.86 2.43 30.40
N ASP A 61 -26.69 3.07 30.37
CA ASP A 61 -26.35 4.23 31.21
C ASP A 61 -26.77 5.58 30.58
N GLY A 62 -27.72 5.59 29.64
CA GLY A 62 -28.28 6.82 29.06
C GLY A 62 -27.29 7.71 28.30
N CYS A 63 -26.14 7.18 27.85
CA CYS A 63 -25.12 8.00 27.19
C CYS A 63 -25.60 8.57 25.84
N PHE A 64 -26.52 7.88 25.17
CA PHE A 64 -27.05 8.31 23.88
C PHE A 64 -27.98 9.50 24.01
N ASP A 65 -28.74 9.56 25.10
CA ASP A 65 -29.61 10.68 25.43
C ASP A 65 -28.80 11.88 25.89
N LYS A 66 -27.78 11.63 26.72
CA LYS A 66 -26.86 12.66 27.23
C LYS A 66 -26.11 13.40 26.11
N VAL A 67 -25.57 12.66 25.14
CA VAL A 67 -24.80 13.24 24.02
C VAL A 67 -25.72 13.69 22.88
N LYS A 68 -26.91 13.08 22.76
CA LYS A 68 -27.89 13.23 21.67
C LYS A 68 -27.48 12.54 20.37
N ARG A 69 -28.48 12.01 19.66
CA ARG A 69 -28.27 11.21 18.43
C ARG A 69 -27.46 11.94 17.36
N ARG A 70 -27.85 13.19 17.05
CA ARG A 70 -27.22 14.03 16.01
C ARG A 70 -25.73 14.26 16.27
N VAL A 71 -25.35 14.54 17.52
CA VAL A 71 -23.95 14.75 17.90
C VAL A 71 -23.15 13.47 17.75
N ILE A 72 -23.73 12.32 18.12
CA ILE A 72 -23.05 11.03 17.96
C ILE A 72 -22.80 10.70 16.49
N GLU A 73 -23.73 11.01 15.58
CA GLU A 73 -23.52 10.82 14.14
C GLU A 73 -22.34 11.64 13.63
N ILE A 74 -22.24 12.90 14.06
CA ILE A 74 -21.10 13.77 13.76
C ILE A 74 -19.80 13.15 14.28
N LEU A 75 -19.75 12.80 15.58
CA LEU A 75 -18.56 12.19 16.20
C LEU A 75 -18.13 10.89 15.51
N PHE A 76 -19.10 10.06 15.14
CA PHE A 76 -18.84 8.80 14.42
C PHE A 76 -18.21 9.07 13.06
N ASN A 77 -18.80 9.98 12.29
CA ASN A 77 -18.34 10.33 10.94
C ASN A 77 -16.94 10.96 10.99
N GLU A 78 -16.72 11.96 11.85
CA GLU A 78 -15.43 12.62 12.04
C GLU A 78 -14.33 11.60 12.38
N PHE A 79 -14.59 10.66 13.30
CA PHE A 79 -13.61 9.65 13.69
C PHE A 79 -13.19 8.74 12.53
N TRP A 80 -14.15 8.29 11.72
CA TRP A 80 -13.86 7.40 10.59
C TRP A 80 -13.31 8.16 9.38
N GLU A 81 -13.66 9.43 9.21
CA GLU A 81 -13.13 10.31 8.16
C GLU A 81 -11.61 10.50 8.26
N ILE A 82 -11.05 10.47 9.48
CA ILE A 82 -9.59 10.50 9.73
C ILE A 82 -8.83 9.53 8.79
N GLY A 83 -9.37 8.33 8.54
CA GLY A 83 -8.81 7.38 7.56
C GLY A 83 -7.40 6.86 7.86
N ASN A 84 -6.83 7.24 9.01
CA ASN A 84 -5.48 6.89 9.43
C ASN A 84 -5.50 6.23 10.81
N PHE A 85 -4.96 5.01 10.88
CA PHE A 85 -4.98 4.18 12.08
C PHE A 85 -4.26 4.81 13.29
N ASP A 86 -3.17 5.54 13.05
CA ASP A 86 -2.35 6.15 14.09
C ASP A 86 -3.02 7.41 14.64
N LEU A 87 -3.54 8.26 13.76
CA LEU A 87 -4.33 9.44 14.17
C LEU A 87 -5.61 9.02 14.91
N GLN A 88 -6.28 7.95 14.48
CA GLN A 88 -7.40 7.37 15.22
C GLN A 88 -6.98 6.86 16.62
N ASN A 89 -5.78 6.30 16.77
CA ASN A 89 -5.28 5.92 18.10
C ASN A 89 -5.07 7.13 18.98
N ALA A 90 -4.43 8.17 18.46
CA ALA A 90 -4.21 9.42 19.18
C ALA A 90 -5.55 10.03 19.62
N TYR A 91 -6.56 10.01 18.74
CA TYR A 91 -7.91 10.46 19.05
C TYR A 91 -8.53 9.65 20.21
N ILE A 92 -8.45 8.31 20.15
CA ILE A 92 -8.94 7.44 21.24
C ILE A 92 -8.19 7.73 22.55
N GLN A 93 -6.87 7.89 22.51
CA GLN A 93 -6.03 8.16 23.69
C GLN A 93 -6.35 9.51 24.33
N LYS A 94 -6.70 10.53 23.53
CA LYS A 94 -7.16 11.83 24.03
C LYS A 94 -8.46 11.71 24.83
N LEU A 95 -9.37 10.84 24.39
CA LEU A 95 -10.71 10.68 24.95
C LEU A 95 -10.81 9.66 26.09
N VAL A 96 -9.82 8.76 26.20
CA VAL A 96 -9.80 7.69 27.20
C VAL A 96 -8.62 7.91 28.14
N ARG A 97 -8.91 8.18 29.41
CA ARG A 97 -7.87 8.49 30.41
C ARG A 97 -7.75 7.36 31.43
N PRO A 98 -6.53 6.93 31.79
CA PRO A 98 -6.33 6.06 32.94
C PRO A 98 -6.85 6.74 34.20
N LYS A 99 -7.56 5.99 35.04
CA LYS A 99 -8.08 6.42 36.33
C LYS A 99 -7.57 5.48 37.39
N GLU A 100 -6.99 6.05 38.44
CA GLU A 100 -6.51 5.28 39.58
C GLU A 100 -7.65 4.56 40.29
N ILE A 101 -7.37 3.33 40.73
CA ILE A 101 -8.34 2.48 41.39
C ILE A 101 -8.35 2.83 42.88
N LYS A 102 -9.33 3.64 43.32
CA LYS A 102 -9.46 4.09 44.72
C LYS A 102 -9.75 2.97 45.74
N ARG A 103 -10.35 1.85 45.30
CA ARG A 103 -10.61 0.68 46.16
C ARG A 103 -10.38 -0.61 45.39
N ARG A 104 -9.64 -1.53 45.98
CA ARG A 104 -9.47 -2.91 45.49
C ARG A 104 -10.34 -3.84 46.33
N ARG A 105 -11.16 -4.67 45.68
CA ARG A 105 -11.83 -5.77 46.38
C ARG A 105 -10.80 -6.87 46.65
N LYS A 106 -10.73 -7.38 47.88
CA LYS A 106 -9.90 -8.55 48.19
C LYS A 106 -10.35 -9.72 47.30
N PRO A 107 -9.43 -10.49 46.71
CA PRO A 107 -9.82 -11.66 45.94
C PRO A 107 -10.56 -12.65 46.87
N LYS A 108 -11.58 -13.32 46.35
CA LYS A 108 -12.38 -14.31 47.10
C LYS A 108 -11.52 -15.52 47.54
N ASN A 109 -10.43 -15.78 46.82
CA ASN A 109 -9.41 -16.78 47.16
C ASN A 109 -8.05 -16.07 47.34
N PRO A 110 -7.43 -16.12 48.53
CA PRO A 110 -6.10 -15.55 48.80
C PRO A 110 -4.98 -16.11 47.91
N ASN A 111 -5.13 -17.35 47.44
CA ASN A 111 -4.13 -18.08 46.65
C ASN A 111 -4.34 -17.96 45.14
N ALA A 112 -5.35 -17.22 44.67
CA ALA A 112 -5.55 -17.03 43.24
C ALA A 112 -4.56 -15.98 42.69
N PRO A 113 -3.80 -16.27 41.62
CA PRO A 113 -3.06 -15.25 40.88
C PRO A 113 -4.09 -14.33 40.21
N GLY A 114 -4.49 -13.28 40.91
CA GLY A 114 -5.50 -12.36 40.41
C GLY A 114 -4.93 -11.54 39.26
N PRO A 115 -5.62 -11.41 38.11
CA PRO A 115 -5.29 -10.37 37.15
C PRO A 115 -5.68 -9.03 37.76
N ILE A 116 -4.73 -8.40 38.46
CA ILE A 116 -4.90 -7.07 39.01
C ILE A 116 -4.96 -6.12 37.82
N ARG A 117 -6.16 -5.69 37.42
CA ARG A 117 -6.27 -4.52 36.53
C ARG A 117 -5.51 -3.39 37.20
N SER A 118 -4.38 -2.99 36.63
CA SER A 118 -3.51 -1.97 37.23
C SER A 118 -4.15 -0.58 37.19
N CYS A 119 -5.09 -0.35 36.26
CA CYS A 119 -5.82 0.90 36.10
C CYS A 119 -7.26 0.66 35.65
N SER A 120 -8.15 1.60 36.00
CA SER A 120 -9.45 1.75 35.33
C SER A 120 -9.31 2.78 34.21
N TYR A 121 -10.32 2.88 33.33
CA TYR A 121 -10.36 3.92 32.30
C TYR A 121 -11.62 4.77 32.45
N GLU A 122 -11.45 6.07 32.32
CA GLU A 122 -12.52 7.04 32.15
C GLU A 122 -12.71 7.32 30.66
N TYR A 123 -13.96 7.36 30.20
CA TYR A 123 -14.32 7.50 28.80
C TYR A 123 -15.08 8.79 28.59
N THR A 124 -14.60 9.62 27.67
CA THR A 124 -15.21 10.91 27.34
C THR A 124 -15.48 11.03 25.84
N VAL A 125 -16.40 11.90 25.47
CA VAL A 125 -16.54 12.43 24.11
C VAL A 125 -16.63 13.95 24.18
N ILE A 126 -16.12 14.64 23.16
CA ILE A 126 -16.02 16.11 23.15
C ILE A 126 -16.71 16.61 21.89
N TYR A 127 -17.66 17.53 22.03
CA TYR A 127 -18.32 18.21 20.92
C TYR A 127 -18.58 19.67 21.28
N SER A 128 -18.27 20.61 20.38
CA SER A 128 -18.39 22.06 20.60
C SER A 128 -17.86 22.51 21.97
N ASN A 129 -16.63 22.11 22.31
CA ASN A 129 -15.96 22.35 23.60
C ASN A 129 -16.66 21.80 24.85
N THR A 130 -17.78 21.09 24.71
CA THR A 130 -18.46 20.40 25.81
C THR A 130 -17.93 18.98 25.91
N THR A 131 -17.51 18.58 27.11
CA THR A 131 -17.04 17.22 27.40
C THR A 131 -18.13 16.41 28.07
N TYR A 132 -18.49 15.27 27.47
CA TYR A 132 -19.47 14.34 28.00
C TYR A 132 -18.76 13.10 28.53
N GLN A 133 -18.86 12.87 29.84
CA GLN A 133 -18.50 11.59 30.45
C GLN A 133 -19.51 10.52 30.03
N VAL A 134 -19.01 9.41 29.47
CA VAL A 134 -19.80 8.27 28.99
C VAL A 134 -19.27 6.96 29.57
N CYS A 135 -20.10 5.92 29.59
CA CYS A 135 -19.64 4.60 29.98
C CYS A 135 -18.82 3.93 28.86
N LYS A 136 -18.07 2.88 29.21
CA LYS A 136 -17.29 2.09 28.23
C LYS A 136 -18.16 1.58 27.08
N GLN A 137 -19.34 1.05 27.36
CA GLN A 137 -20.23 0.50 26.35
C GLN A 137 -20.78 1.60 25.42
N GLY A 138 -21.11 2.77 25.98
CA GLY A 138 -21.53 3.94 25.25
C GLY A 138 -20.44 4.39 24.28
N PHE A 139 -19.21 4.55 24.75
CA PHE A 139 -18.06 4.92 23.92
C PHE A 139 -17.82 3.94 22.77
N LEU A 140 -17.82 2.63 23.05
CA LEU A 140 -17.65 1.59 22.02
C LEU A 140 -18.77 1.64 20.98
N SER A 141 -20.00 1.90 21.41
CA SER A 141 -21.17 1.95 20.52
C SER A 141 -21.18 3.23 19.69
N ILE A 142 -20.86 4.39 20.29
CA ILE A 142 -20.74 5.70 19.61
C ILE A 142 -19.79 5.61 18.42
N PHE A 143 -18.61 4.99 18.58
CA PHE A 143 -17.60 4.90 17.52
C PHE A 143 -17.62 3.58 16.72
N GLY A 144 -18.52 2.64 17.05
CA GLY A 144 -18.56 1.31 16.41
C GLY A 144 -17.29 0.47 16.64
N LEU A 145 -16.63 0.65 17.78
CA LEU A 145 -15.35 0.04 18.13
C LEU A 145 -15.51 -1.26 18.94
N LYS A 146 -14.56 -2.17 18.78
CA LYS A 146 -14.41 -3.33 19.67
C LYS A 146 -13.57 -2.96 20.89
N LYS A 147 -13.88 -3.55 22.06
CA LYS A 147 -13.12 -3.41 23.31
C LYS A 147 -11.59 -3.52 23.11
N ALA A 148 -11.15 -4.57 22.41
CA ALA A 148 -9.74 -4.84 22.15
C ALA A 148 -9.03 -3.72 21.38
N ARG A 149 -9.75 -2.97 20.53
CA ARG A 149 -9.19 -1.85 19.74
C ARG A 149 -8.78 -0.70 20.64
N VAL A 150 -9.63 -0.35 21.60
CA VAL A 150 -9.39 0.72 22.57
C VAL A 150 -8.30 0.30 23.56
N GLU A 151 -8.36 -0.92 24.09
CA GLU A 151 -7.36 -1.42 25.04
C GLU A 151 -5.97 -1.48 24.42
N THR A 152 -5.86 -1.87 23.14
CA THR A 152 -4.59 -1.86 22.42
C THR A 152 -4.08 -0.44 22.17
N ALA A 153 -4.96 0.53 21.90
CA ALA A 153 -4.56 1.93 21.77
C ALA A 153 -4.01 2.46 23.11
N MET A 154 -4.67 2.14 24.23
CA MET A 154 -4.23 2.59 25.56
C MET A 154 -2.94 1.92 26.04
N ARG A 155 -2.71 0.63 25.75
CA ARG A 155 -1.43 -0.04 26.08
C ARG A 155 -0.22 0.56 25.36
N LYS A 156 -0.44 1.22 24.22
CA LYS A 156 0.62 1.87 23.43
C LYS A 156 0.94 3.29 23.88
N VAL A 157 0.28 3.80 24.91
CA VAL A 157 0.62 5.08 25.54
C VAL A 157 1.91 4.86 26.33
N THR A 158 3.02 5.36 25.80
CA THR A 158 4.31 5.39 26.49
C THR A 158 4.36 6.58 27.45
N THR A 159 5.24 6.55 28.45
CA THR A 159 5.46 7.62 29.45
C THR A 159 5.60 9.02 28.83
N THR A 160 6.09 9.12 27.58
CA THR A 160 6.32 10.38 26.87
C THR A 160 5.06 11.01 26.23
N SER A 161 3.86 10.46 26.43
CA SER A 161 2.57 10.98 25.90
C SER A 161 2.45 11.09 24.37
N ALA A 162 3.50 10.79 23.62
CA ALA A 162 3.51 10.82 22.17
C ALA A 162 2.79 9.58 21.59
N PRO A 163 1.95 9.74 20.54
CA PRO A 163 1.32 8.61 19.88
C PRO A 163 2.37 7.69 19.24
N THR A 164 2.50 6.45 19.74
CA THR A 164 3.39 5.47 19.13
C THR A 164 2.88 5.07 17.74
N THR A 165 3.65 5.35 16.70
CA THR A 165 3.28 5.00 15.32
C THR A 165 3.18 3.48 15.12
N ASP A 166 2.26 3.03 14.24
CA ASP A 166 2.13 1.60 13.94
C ASP A 166 3.37 1.09 13.21
N GLN A 167 4.02 0.09 13.80
CA GLN A 167 5.24 -0.53 13.26
C GLN A 167 4.96 -1.79 12.44
N ARG A 168 3.70 -2.20 12.29
CA ARG A 168 3.35 -3.38 11.49
C ARG A 168 3.77 -3.19 10.02
N GLY A 169 4.44 -4.21 9.48
CA GLY A 169 4.95 -4.19 8.11
C GLY A 169 6.16 -3.28 7.88
N LYS A 170 6.64 -2.58 8.90
CA LYS A 170 7.87 -1.79 8.85
C LYS A 170 9.04 -2.67 9.30
N HIS A 171 9.61 -3.41 8.37
CA HIS A 171 10.84 -4.17 8.59
C HIS A 171 12.02 -3.41 7.99
N ASN A 172 13.01 -3.09 8.82
CA ASN A 172 14.23 -2.38 8.41
C ASN A 172 15.23 -3.34 7.75
N LYS A 173 14.82 -4.04 6.68
CA LYS A 173 15.56 -5.17 6.09
C LYS A 173 16.34 -4.85 4.82
N ARG A 174 16.41 -3.60 4.37
CA ARG A 174 17.17 -3.25 3.16
C ARG A 174 18.16 -2.14 3.47
N LYS A 175 19.45 -2.41 3.26
CA LYS A 175 20.48 -1.37 3.19
C LYS A 175 20.00 -0.35 2.16
N MET A 176 19.69 0.86 2.61
CA MET A 176 19.33 1.95 1.73
C MET A 176 20.60 2.33 0.96
N ILE A 177 20.52 2.37 -0.36
CA ILE A 177 21.64 2.85 -1.16
C ILE A 177 21.73 4.36 -0.93
N VAL A 178 22.90 4.81 -0.51
CA VAL A 178 23.19 6.21 -0.22
C VAL A 178 23.01 7.03 -1.50
N GLY A 179 22.51 8.27 -1.37
CA GLY A 179 22.19 9.13 -2.52
C GLY A 179 23.34 9.29 -3.51
N VAL A 180 24.57 9.42 -3.00
CA VAL A 180 25.81 9.53 -3.79
C VAL A 180 25.95 8.36 -4.79
N MET A 181 25.77 7.13 -4.33
CA MET A 181 25.89 5.94 -5.19
C MET A 181 24.83 5.92 -6.29
N ALA A 182 23.62 6.39 -5.98
CA ALA A 182 22.56 6.50 -6.98
C ALA A 182 22.89 7.53 -8.06
N GLU A 183 23.52 8.65 -7.68
CA GLU A 183 23.97 9.69 -8.61
C GLU A 183 25.11 9.22 -9.51
N LEU A 184 26.09 8.48 -8.97
CA LEU A 184 27.17 7.88 -9.76
C LEU A 184 26.65 6.91 -10.82
N VAL A 185 25.66 6.07 -10.47
CA VAL A 185 24.99 5.20 -11.44
C VAL A 185 24.32 6.01 -12.55
N ARG A 186 23.61 7.09 -12.20
CA ARG A 186 22.98 7.97 -13.20
C ARG A 186 24.01 8.65 -14.09
N LYS A 187 25.12 9.13 -13.51
CA LYS A 187 26.21 9.78 -14.22
C LYS A 187 26.81 8.83 -15.26
N HIS A 188 27.13 7.61 -14.84
CA HIS A 188 27.62 6.57 -15.76
C HIS A 188 26.61 6.24 -16.87
N ILE A 189 25.31 6.07 -16.56
CA ILE A 189 24.34 5.73 -17.62
C ILE A 189 24.21 6.89 -18.64
N LYS A 190 24.33 8.14 -18.20
CA LYS A 190 24.28 9.31 -19.07
C LYS A 190 25.51 9.48 -19.96
N SER A 191 26.67 8.93 -19.58
CA SER A 191 27.90 9.04 -20.37
C SER A 191 27.99 8.02 -21.52
N ILE A 192 27.10 7.03 -21.58
CA ILE A 192 27.09 6.02 -22.65
C ILE A 192 26.60 6.67 -23.97
N PRO A 193 27.34 6.49 -25.09
CA PRO A 193 26.94 7.05 -26.38
C PRO A 193 25.67 6.41 -26.92
N ILE A 194 24.87 7.21 -27.63
CA ILE A 194 23.58 6.81 -28.22
C ILE A 194 23.73 6.81 -29.73
N VAL A 195 23.33 5.71 -30.36
CA VAL A 195 23.53 5.47 -31.80
C VAL A 195 22.42 6.10 -32.64
N SER A 196 21.19 6.17 -32.11
CA SER A 196 20.06 6.75 -32.84
C SER A 196 18.97 7.27 -31.91
N SER A 197 18.33 8.35 -32.33
CA SER A 197 17.16 8.95 -31.70
C SER A 197 15.99 9.10 -32.68
N HIS A 198 15.52 7.99 -33.28
CA HIS A 198 14.33 8.03 -34.12
C HIS A 198 13.07 8.08 -33.23
N TYR A 199 12.25 9.13 -33.37
CA TYR A 199 10.99 9.36 -32.67
C TYR A 199 10.99 9.00 -31.17
N ASN A 200 11.41 9.92 -30.30
CA ASN A 200 11.29 9.81 -28.83
C ASN A 200 11.90 8.54 -28.17
N ARG A 201 12.57 7.66 -28.94
CA ARG A 201 13.25 6.46 -28.49
C ARG A 201 14.75 6.62 -28.71
N ARG A 202 15.52 6.41 -27.66
CA ARG A 202 16.99 6.53 -27.68
C ARG A 202 17.57 5.13 -27.64
N TYR A 203 18.43 4.81 -28.59
CA TYR A 203 19.01 3.48 -28.75
C TYR A 203 20.50 3.45 -28.44
N LEU A 204 20.90 2.48 -27.62
CA LEU A 204 22.27 2.05 -27.42
C LEU A 204 22.65 1.02 -28.47
N ASP A 205 23.94 0.89 -28.71
CA ASP A 205 24.50 -0.07 -29.65
C ASP A 205 24.00 -1.51 -29.41
N SER A 206 23.74 -2.24 -30.49
CA SER A 206 23.21 -3.61 -30.45
C SER A 206 24.14 -4.61 -29.75
N SER A 207 25.45 -4.35 -29.72
CA SER A 207 26.43 -5.19 -29.02
C SER A 207 26.38 -5.00 -27.50
N LEU A 208 25.80 -3.91 -27.01
CA LEU A 208 25.68 -3.61 -25.59
C LEU A 208 24.46 -4.33 -25.00
N ASN A 209 24.58 -4.66 -23.72
CA ASN A 209 23.46 -5.10 -22.90
C ASN A 209 23.69 -4.61 -21.47
N VAL A 210 22.67 -4.72 -20.61
CA VAL A 210 22.76 -4.19 -19.24
C VAL A 210 23.91 -4.82 -18.44
N ASN A 211 24.27 -6.09 -18.70
CA ASN A 211 25.39 -6.75 -18.01
C ASN A 211 26.72 -6.10 -18.42
N LYS A 212 26.91 -5.86 -19.73
CA LYS A 212 28.10 -5.17 -20.25
C LYS A 212 28.19 -3.75 -19.71
N LEU A 213 27.08 -3.01 -19.69
CA LEU A 213 27.03 -1.67 -19.11
C LEU A 213 27.37 -1.65 -17.62
N TYR A 214 26.95 -2.67 -16.88
CA TYR A 214 27.34 -2.83 -15.47
C TYR A 214 28.82 -3.17 -15.32
N GLY A 215 29.39 -3.98 -16.21
CA GLY A 215 30.83 -4.25 -16.26
C GLY A 215 31.64 -2.96 -16.47
N MET A 216 31.24 -2.14 -17.45
CA MET A 216 31.83 -0.82 -17.70
C MET A 216 31.69 0.10 -16.47
N TYR A 217 30.53 0.09 -15.81
CA TYR A 217 30.33 0.83 -14.56
C TYR A 217 31.27 0.38 -13.45
N CYS A 218 31.49 -0.92 -13.28
CA CYS A 218 32.43 -1.43 -12.28
C CYS A 218 33.85 -0.95 -12.56
N GLN A 219 34.26 -0.95 -13.83
CA GLN A 219 35.58 -0.47 -14.23
C GLN A 219 35.72 1.04 -13.98
N TRP A 220 34.73 1.82 -14.43
CA TRP A 220 34.68 3.28 -14.20
C TRP A 220 34.69 3.65 -12.71
N MET A 221 33.98 2.90 -11.87
CA MET A 221 34.04 3.10 -10.41
C MET A 221 35.44 2.81 -9.86
N SER A 222 36.11 1.76 -10.33
CA SER A 222 37.45 1.41 -9.87
C SER A 222 38.52 2.42 -10.30
N THR A 223 38.35 3.08 -11.45
CA THR A 223 39.33 4.04 -11.99
C THR A 223 39.07 5.47 -11.52
N ASP A 224 37.82 5.94 -11.60
CA ASP A 224 37.47 7.35 -11.41
C ASP A 224 36.90 7.66 -10.01
N HIS A 225 36.45 6.62 -9.28
CA HIS A 225 35.79 6.76 -7.99
C HIS A 225 36.24 5.68 -6.97
N PRO A 226 37.56 5.52 -6.73
CA PRO A 226 38.10 4.42 -5.92
C PRO A 226 37.64 4.43 -4.46
N ASP A 227 37.33 5.61 -3.91
CA ASP A 227 36.86 5.78 -2.53
C ASP A 227 35.37 5.42 -2.34
N GLU A 228 34.64 5.23 -3.45
CA GLU A 228 33.20 5.00 -3.42
C GLU A 228 32.85 3.53 -3.67
N SER A 229 31.90 3.01 -2.89
CA SER A 229 31.44 1.63 -3.03
C SER A 229 30.49 1.45 -4.21
N LYS A 230 30.85 0.56 -5.16
CA LYS A 230 29.96 0.20 -6.27
C LYS A 230 28.62 -0.40 -5.80
N VAL A 231 27.55 -0.09 -6.53
CA VAL A 231 26.23 -0.71 -6.30
C VAL A 231 26.19 -2.14 -6.83
N LYS A 232 25.21 -2.93 -6.37
CA LYS A 232 24.90 -4.23 -6.98
C LYS A 232 24.30 -4.06 -8.37
N GLU A 233 24.57 -5.01 -9.26
CA GLU A 233 24.02 -5.07 -10.63
C GLU A 233 22.49 -4.92 -10.65
N SER A 234 21.80 -5.56 -9.70
CA SER A 234 20.34 -5.51 -9.61
C SER A 234 19.80 -4.08 -9.41
N TYR A 235 20.53 -3.24 -8.68
CA TYR A 235 20.19 -1.83 -8.51
C TYR A 235 20.54 -1.01 -9.74
N TYR A 236 21.72 -1.23 -10.34
CA TYR A 236 22.09 -0.59 -11.60
C TYR A 236 21.03 -0.83 -12.69
N ARG A 237 20.63 -2.10 -12.87
CA ARG A 237 19.55 -2.51 -13.77
C ARG A 237 18.21 -1.88 -13.42
N TYR A 238 17.91 -1.72 -12.13
CA TYR A 238 16.70 -1.04 -11.69
C TYR A 238 16.70 0.41 -12.18
N VAL A 239 17.76 1.17 -11.88
CA VAL A 239 17.92 2.58 -12.29
C VAL A 239 17.81 2.71 -13.81
N PHE A 240 18.55 1.90 -14.58
CA PHE A 240 18.48 1.88 -16.04
C PHE A 240 17.04 1.71 -16.57
N ASN A 241 16.28 0.77 -16.00
CA ASN A 241 14.93 0.47 -16.49
C ASN A 241 13.83 1.43 -16.00
N THR A 242 14.04 2.14 -14.89
CA THR A 242 13.02 3.00 -14.26
C THR A 242 13.26 4.48 -14.44
N GLU A 243 14.50 4.90 -14.71
CA GLU A 243 14.86 6.31 -14.86
C GLU A 243 15.18 6.68 -16.31
N PHE A 244 15.59 5.71 -17.14
CA PHE A 244 16.01 5.96 -18.52
C PHE A 244 15.07 5.31 -19.54
N ASN A 245 14.85 6.02 -20.66
CA ASN A 245 14.13 5.52 -21.84
C ASN A 245 15.10 5.03 -22.92
N LEU A 246 16.05 4.17 -22.52
CA LEU A 246 17.09 3.63 -23.40
C LEU A 246 16.75 2.20 -23.82
N PHE A 247 16.88 1.93 -25.11
CA PHE A 247 16.69 0.62 -25.72
C PHE A 247 17.99 0.14 -26.34
N PHE A 248 18.13 -1.16 -26.58
CA PHE A 248 19.23 -1.69 -27.39
C PHE A 248 18.73 -1.79 -28.84
N GLN A 249 19.58 -1.45 -29.81
CA GLN A 249 19.22 -1.64 -31.21
C GLN A 249 18.90 -3.11 -31.48
N PRO A 250 17.84 -3.41 -32.25
CA PRO A 250 17.60 -4.76 -32.74
C PRO A 250 18.82 -5.24 -33.53
N THR A 251 19.13 -6.52 -33.41
CA THR A 251 20.19 -7.11 -34.23
C THR A 251 19.73 -7.19 -35.69
N LYS A 252 20.67 -7.23 -36.65
CA LYS A 252 20.34 -7.35 -38.09
C LYS A 252 19.53 -8.63 -38.42
N ALA A 253 19.52 -9.63 -37.54
CA ALA A 253 18.67 -10.81 -37.67
C ALA A 253 17.19 -10.50 -37.37
N ASP A 254 16.90 -9.77 -36.28
CA ASP A 254 15.54 -9.36 -35.89
C ASP A 254 14.88 -8.40 -36.91
N ASN A 255 15.67 -7.59 -37.60
CA ASN A 255 15.13 -6.65 -38.60
C ASN A 255 14.53 -7.35 -39.83
N ARG A 256 14.89 -8.61 -40.10
CA ARG A 256 14.37 -9.35 -41.27
C ARG A 256 12.92 -9.81 -41.10
N ASP A 257 12.44 -9.95 -39.87
CA ASP A 257 11.06 -10.39 -39.59
C ASP A 257 10.05 -9.24 -39.57
N HIS A 258 10.51 -7.99 -39.44
CA HIS A 258 9.63 -6.82 -39.40
C HIS A 258 9.15 -6.33 -40.79
N HIS A 259 9.78 -6.76 -41.89
CA HIS A 259 9.46 -6.30 -43.24
C HIS A 259 8.33 -7.08 -43.93
N HIS A 260 7.78 -8.14 -43.33
CA HIS A 260 6.70 -8.93 -43.94
C HIS A 260 5.28 -8.54 -43.48
N TYR A 261 5.12 -7.48 -42.67
CA TYR A 261 3.80 -7.07 -42.15
C TYR A 261 3.37 -5.66 -42.59
N ASN A 262 3.90 -5.14 -43.70
CA ASN A 262 3.49 -3.83 -44.20
C ASN A 262 3.40 -3.76 -45.73
N ASN A 263 2.82 -4.79 -46.34
CA ASN A 263 2.44 -4.76 -47.75
C ASN A 263 1.08 -5.45 -47.94
N ASN A 264 0.03 -4.83 -47.40
CA ASN A 264 -1.37 -5.02 -47.78
C ASN A 264 -2.18 -3.92 -47.09
N ASN A 265 -2.07 -2.70 -47.63
CA ASN A 265 -3.06 -1.63 -47.52
C ASN A 265 -2.49 -0.40 -48.22
N ASN A 266 -2.61 -0.39 -49.55
CA ASN A 266 -2.67 0.81 -50.37
C ASN A 266 -3.13 0.35 -51.75
N ASN A 267 -4.44 0.43 -51.99
CA ASN A 267 -4.99 0.75 -53.29
C ASN A 267 -6.29 1.54 -53.07
N ASP A 268 -6.24 2.78 -53.57
CA ASP A 268 -7.30 3.52 -54.25
C ASP A 268 -8.34 4.30 -53.41
N HIS A 269 -8.14 5.63 -53.39
CA HIS A 269 -9.19 6.64 -53.26
C HIS A 269 -9.43 7.28 -54.64
N HIS A 270 -10.61 7.04 -55.25
CA HIS A 270 -11.51 8.06 -55.84
C HIS A 270 -12.54 7.42 -56.78
N HIS A 271 -13.83 7.38 -56.40
CA HIS A 271 -14.90 7.92 -57.25
C HIS A 271 -16.19 8.17 -56.46
N SER A 272 -16.85 9.25 -56.82
CA SER A 272 -18.13 9.80 -56.34
C SER A 272 -19.35 8.96 -56.73
N GLY A 273 -20.39 8.95 -55.88
CA GLY A 273 -21.73 8.46 -56.23
C GLY A 273 -22.69 8.46 -55.05
N GLN A 274 -23.89 9.02 -55.25
CA GLN A 274 -24.94 9.26 -54.26
C GLN A 274 -25.79 8.01 -53.94
N SER A 275 -26.53 8.10 -52.82
CA SER A 275 -27.91 7.59 -52.61
C SER A 275 -28.16 6.35 -51.73
N THR A 276 -28.98 6.62 -50.70
CA THR A 276 -30.11 5.87 -50.11
C THR A 276 -29.92 4.64 -49.20
N ASP A 277 -30.54 4.79 -48.02
CA ASP A 277 -31.41 3.85 -47.29
C ASP A 277 -30.88 2.60 -46.57
N ASN A 278 -30.98 2.67 -45.23
CA ASN A 278 -31.80 1.81 -44.37
C ASN A 278 -31.59 0.28 -44.43
N LEU A 279 -31.06 -0.34 -43.36
CA LEU A 279 -31.77 -1.32 -42.49
C LEU A 279 -30.84 -2.03 -41.48
N GLN A 280 -31.46 -2.39 -40.37
CA GLN A 280 -31.00 -3.22 -39.26
C GLN A 280 -30.56 -4.62 -39.72
N ASN A 281 -29.52 -5.21 -39.11
CA ASN A 281 -29.67 -6.29 -38.11
C ASN A 281 -28.35 -6.96 -37.72
N THR A 282 -28.31 -7.31 -36.43
CA THR A 282 -27.69 -8.45 -35.74
C THR A 282 -26.55 -9.22 -36.43
N ASP A 283 -25.44 -9.41 -35.72
CA ASP A 283 -25.04 -10.79 -35.39
C ASP A 283 -24.05 -10.90 -34.23
N GLN A 284 -24.29 -11.95 -33.46
CA GLN A 284 -23.54 -12.40 -32.29
C GLN A 284 -22.23 -13.06 -32.73
N CYS A 285 -21.13 -12.76 -32.04
CA CYS A 285 -19.96 -13.64 -32.04
C CYS A 285 -19.58 -14.02 -30.60
N GLN A 286 -19.88 -15.26 -30.27
CA GLN A 286 -19.50 -15.96 -29.05
C GLN A 286 -17.97 -16.15 -28.99
N ALA A 287 -17.37 -15.89 -27.83
CA ALA A 287 -15.99 -16.26 -27.55
C ALA A 287 -15.95 -17.69 -26.98
N PRO A 288 -15.02 -18.56 -27.43
CA PRO A 288 -14.95 -19.94 -26.98
C PRO A 288 -14.38 -20.07 -25.56
N ILE A 289 -15.04 -20.95 -24.82
CA ILE A 289 -14.71 -21.46 -23.49
C ILE A 289 -13.38 -22.24 -23.56
N ILE A 290 -12.37 -21.83 -22.78
CA ILE A 290 -11.20 -22.66 -22.50
C ILE A 290 -11.27 -23.17 -21.06
N LYS A 291 -11.21 -24.49 -20.99
CA LYS A 291 -11.42 -25.42 -19.89
C LYS A 291 -10.39 -25.26 -18.76
N ASP A 292 -10.92 -25.27 -17.55
CA ASP A 292 -10.49 -26.01 -16.36
C ASP A 292 -9.02 -26.46 -16.27
N TYR A 293 -8.29 -25.83 -15.35
CA TYR A 293 -7.25 -26.51 -14.59
C TYR A 293 -7.62 -26.47 -13.11
N VAL A 294 -8.33 -27.52 -12.69
CA VAL A 294 -8.51 -27.92 -11.30
C VAL A 294 -7.15 -28.34 -10.75
N ARG A 295 -6.63 -27.64 -9.73
CA ARG A 295 -5.51 -28.13 -8.93
C ARG A 295 -6.07 -28.88 -7.69
N PRO A 296 -5.70 -30.15 -7.45
CA PRO A 296 -6.25 -30.94 -6.35
C PRO A 296 -5.91 -30.40 -4.96
N LEU A 297 -6.89 -30.53 -4.06
CA LEU A 297 -6.77 -30.43 -2.62
C LEU A 297 -5.89 -31.58 -2.11
N ALA A 298 -4.75 -31.27 -1.48
CA ALA A 298 -4.00 -32.25 -0.69
C ALA A 298 -4.39 -32.09 0.78
N ILE A 299 -5.00 -33.15 1.30
CA ILE A 299 -5.42 -33.36 2.68
C ILE A 299 -4.19 -33.54 3.57
N ALA A 300 -4.26 -32.98 4.78
CA ALA A 300 -3.24 -33.11 5.82
C ALA A 300 -3.21 -34.52 6.44
N PRO A 301 -2.03 -35.04 6.82
CA PRO A 301 -1.93 -36.03 7.88
C PRO A 301 -1.59 -35.38 9.23
N SER A 302 -2.34 -35.75 10.27
CA SER A 302 -1.98 -35.64 11.70
C SER A 302 -2.24 -37.01 12.32
N PRO A 303 -1.74 -37.33 13.52
CA PRO A 303 -0.41 -37.10 14.12
C PRO A 303 0.24 -38.46 14.49
N ILE A 304 1.55 -38.49 14.79
CA ILE A 304 2.17 -39.65 15.48
C ILE A 304 2.79 -39.18 16.80
N PRO A 305 2.49 -39.85 17.93
CA PRO A 305 2.99 -39.51 19.25
C PRO A 305 4.35 -40.16 19.52
N THR A 306 5.28 -39.44 20.16
CA THR A 306 6.49 -40.04 20.70
C THR A 306 6.79 -39.52 22.11
N HIS A 307 6.51 -40.41 23.06
CA HIS A 307 7.10 -40.64 24.37
C HIS A 307 8.01 -39.58 25.03
N HIS A 308 7.54 -39.18 26.21
CA HIS A 308 8.33 -38.72 27.36
C HIS A 308 9.16 -39.89 27.94
N PRO A 309 10.42 -39.65 28.36
CA PRO A 309 11.02 -40.38 29.45
C PRO A 309 11.04 -39.51 30.71
N GLN A 310 10.51 -40.06 31.80
CA GLN A 310 10.77 -39.63 33.16
C GLN A 310 12.10 -40.23 33.61
N TYR A 311 13.00 -39.45 34.20
CA TYR A 311 13.99 -39.98 35.14
C TYR A 311 14.24 -38.98 36.29
N TYR A 312 13.77 -39.41 37.46
CA TYR A 312 14.28 -39.34 38.84
C TYR A 312 14.99 -38.12 39.44
N LEU A 313 14.49 -37.81 40.64
CA LEU A 313 15.08 -37.13 41.79
C LEU A 313 16.55 -37.50 42.08
N VAL A 314 17.37 -36.50 42.41
CA VAL A 314 18.05 -36.31 43.71
C VAL A 314 18.07 -34.82 44.01
#